data_AF-A0A6I5RJV8-F1
#
_entry.id   AF-A0A6I5RJV8-F1
#
_cell.length_a   1.000
_cell.length_b   1.000
_cell.length_c   1.000
_cell.angle_alpha   90.00
_cell.angle_beta   90.00
_cell.angle_gamma   90.00
#
_symmetry.space_group_name_H-M   'P 1'
#
loop_
_entity.id
_entity.type
_entity.pdbx_description
1 polymer ?
#
loop_
_entity_poly.entity_id
_entity_poly.type
_entity_poly.pdbx_seq_one_letter_code
_entity_poly.pdbx_strand_id
1 'polypeptide(L)'
;MDVQLLTYIFVGASFALYIGIAIWSRAGSTKEFYVAGGGVSPVANGAATAADWMSAASFISMAGIIAYAGYDASVYLMGWTGGYVLLAMLLAPYLRKFGKFTVPDFIGDRYYSNVARTVAVICVIFVSFTYVAGQMRGVGIVFARFLEVDVNIGVIIGMAIVFFYAVLGGMKGITYTQVAQYCVLIFAFLVPAVFLSIMMTGHVLPQTGFGATVLDASGNDTGVYLLERLDQV
;
A
#
# COMPACT_ATOMS: atom_id res chain seq x y z
N MET A 1 -15.56 -17.34 20.28
CA MET A 1 -15.70 -15.90 19.97
C MET A 1 -16.32 -15.79 18.60
N ASP A 2 -17.32 -14.92 18.45
CA ASP A 2 -17.90 -14.64 17.14
C ASP A 2 -16.89 -13.93 16.22
N VAL A 3 -16.98 -14.19 14.91
CA VAL A 3 -16.09 -13.63 13.89
C VAL A 3 -16.17 -12.11 13.89
N GLN A 4 -17.37 -11.54 14.06
CA GLN A 4 -17.58 -10.10 14.13
C GLN A 4 -16.84 -9.46 15.31
N LEU A 5 -16.90 -10.09 16.49
CA LEU A 5 -16.18 -9.63 17.67
C LEU A 5 -14.66 -9.70 17.48
N LEU A 6 -14.15 -10.78 16.89
CA LEU A 6 -12.74 -10.92 16.52
C LEU A 6 -12.30 -9.78 15.61
N THR A 7 -13.08 -9.50 14.57
CA THR A 7 -12.79 -8.41 13.62
C THR A 7 -12.71 -7.07 14.33
N TYR A 8 -13.68 -6.73 15.19
CA TYR A 8 -13.65 -5.47 15.94
C TYR A 8 -12.44 -5.36 16.86
N ILE A 9 -12.04 -6.45 17.51
CA ILE A 9 -10.83 -6.48 18.33
C ILE A 9 -9.59 -6.23 17.46
N PHE A 10 -9.44 -6.93 16.34
CA PHE A 10 -8.28 -6.77 15.46
C PHE A 10 -8.20 -5.37 14.85
N VAL A 11 -9.31 -4.85 14.34
CA VAL A 11 -9.37 -3.51 13.73
C VAL A 11 -9.13 -2.44 14.80
N GLY A 12 -9.81 -2.53 15.94
CA GLY A 12 -9.64 -1.61 17.06
C GLY A 12 -8.22 -1.61 17.62
N ALA A 13 -7.62 -2.79 17.81
CA ALA A 13 -6.23 -2.93 18.25
C ALA A 13 -5.24 -2.35 17.22
N SER A 14 -5.51 -2.53 15.93
CA SER A 14 -4.67 -1.96 14.86
C SER A 14 -4.69 -0.44 14.89
N PHE A 15 -5.88 0.18 14.98
CA PHE A 15 -5.98 1.63 15.10
C PHE A 15 -5.40 2.17 16.40
N ALA A 16 -5.60 1.48 17.52
CA ALA A 16 -4.99 1.84 18.80
C ALA A 16 -3.46 1.81 18.72
N LEU A 17 -2.89 0.80 18.05
CA LEU A 17 -1.45 0.73 17.78
C LEU A 17 -1.00 1.92 16.93
N TYR A 18 -1.70 2.23 15.84
CA TYR A 18 -1.30 3.33 14.94
C TYR A 18 -1.37 4.69 15.63
N ILE A 19 -2.44 4.95 16.38
CA ILE A 19 -2.59 6.17 17.18
C ILE A 19 -1.53 6.22 18.27
N GLY A 20 -1.24 5.11 18.95
CA GLY A 20 -0.18 5.02 19.96
C GLY A 20 1.20 5.36 19.39
N ILE A 21 1.53 4.83 18.21
CA ILE A 21 2.76 5.18 17.48
C ILE A 21 2.78 6.68 17.16
N ALA A 22 1.68 7.24 16.64
CA ALA A 22 1.60 8.66 16.28
C ALA A 22 1.80 9.58 17.50
N ILE A 23 1.22 9.23 18.66
CA ILE A 23 1.41 9.99 19.90
C ILE A 23 2.86 9.89 20.39
N TRP A 24 3.45 8.70 20.37
CA TRP A 24 4.84 8.48 20.80
C TRP A 24 5.88 9.19 19.92
N SER A 25 5.55 9.37 18.64
CA SER A 25 6.45 9.92 17.62
C SER A 25 6.16 11.38 17.24
N ARG A 26 5.30 12.05 18.01
CA ARG A 26 4.84 13.43 17.76
C ARG A 26 5.99 14.37 17.42
N ALA A 27 5.89 15.03 16.27
CA ALA A 27 6.90 15.97 15.79
C ALA A 27 6.86 17.30 16.59
N GLY A 28 8.04 17.83 16.95
CA GLY A 28 8.19 19.11 17.65
C GLY A 28 8.58 20.27 16.73
N SER A 29 8.99 20.01 15.48
CA SER A 29 9.41 21.02 14.51
C SER A 29 8.98 20.71 13.07
N THR A 30 8.97 21.72 12.19
CA THR A 30 8.64 21.55 10.75
C THR A 30 9.54 20.53 10.04
N LYS A 31 10.83 20.48 10.40
CA LYS A 31 11.78 19.51 9.83
C LYS A 31 11.48 18.08 10.29
N GLU A 32 11.09 17.90 11.55
CA GLU A 32 10.63 16.60 12.04
C GLU A 32 9.29 16.20 11.42
N PHE A 33 8.39 17.17 11.23
CA PHE A 33 7.09 16.93 10.64
C PHE A 33 7.17 16.49 9.18
N TYR A 34 8.05 17.07 8.36
CA TYR A 34 8.12 16.73 6.92
C TYR A 34 9.17 15.66 6.56
N VAL A 35 10.30 15.56 7.27
CA VAL A 35 11.38 14.62 6.91
C VAL A 35 11.86 13.76 8.07
N ALA A 36 11.12 13.72 9.19
CA ALA A 36 11.50 12.94 10.37
C ALA A 36 12.93 13.23 10.87
N GLY A 37 13.43 14.45 10.63
CA GLY A 37 14.80 14.84 10.95
C GLY A 37 15.89 14.10 10.15
N GLY A 38 15.54 13.24 9.19
CA GLY A 38 16.48 12.42 8.43
C GLY A 38 16.98 11.16 9.17
N GLY A 39 16.42 10.85 10.35
CA GLY A 39 16.91 9.77 11.23
C GLY A 39 16.25 8.40 11.05
N VAL A 40 15.38 8.23 10.05
CA VAL A 40 14.68 6.96 9.84
C VAL A 40 15.59 5.96 9.11
N SER A 41 15.67 4.74 9.65
CA SER A 41 16.43 3.64 9.04
C SER A 41 16.00 3.38 7.59
N PRO A 42 16.93 3.09 6.66
CA PRO A 42 16.60 2.73 5.28
C PRO A 42 15.60 1.56 5.19
N VAL A 43 15.71 0.57 6.08
CA VAL A 43 14.79 -0.59 6.10
C VAL A 43 13.40 -0.17 6.51
N ALA A 44 13.27 0.71 7.52
CA ALA A 44 11.99 1.23 7.96
C ALA A 44 11.33 2.11 6.89
N ASN A 45 12.10 2.95 6.20
CA ASN A 45 11.61 3.71 5.05
C ASN A 45 11.18 2.78 3.91
N GLY A 46 11.95 1.73 3.62
CA GLY A 46 11.60 0.74 2.60
C GLY A 46 10.29 0.00 2.91
N ALA A 47 10.14 -0.45 4.16
CA ALA A 47 8.90 -1.07 4.63
C ALA A 47 7.71 -0.11 4.57
N ALA A 48 7.90 1.14 4.97
CA ALA A 48 6.86 2.16 4.93
C ALA A 48 6.43 2.48 3.48
N THR A 49 7.40 2.62 2.59
CA THR A 49 7.18 2.73 1.15
C THR A 49 6.43 1.53 0.58
N ALA A 50 6.79 0.30 0.98
CA ALA A 50 6.10 -0.90 0.53
C ALA A 50 4.66 -0.96 1.04
N ALA A 51 4.38 -0.54 2.29
CA ALA A 51 3.02 -0.40 2.79
C ALA A 51 2.20 0.61 1.99
N ASP A 52 2.78 1.77 1.65
CA ASP A 52 2.11 2.78 0.82
C ASP A 52 1.83 2.26 -0.60
N TRP A 53 2.75 1.47 -1.15
CA TRP A 53 2.57 0.79 -2.43
C TRP A 53 1.44 -0.23 -2.37
N MET A 54 1.24 -0.96 -1.26
CA MET A 54 0.16 -1.93 -1.01
C MET A 54 -1.16 -1.27 -0.57
N SER A 55 -1.55 -0.19 -1.27
CA SER A 55 -2.75 0.59 -0.99
C SER A 55 -4.07 -0.09 -1.39
N ALA A 56 -5.21 0.59 -1.20
CA ALA A 56 -6.51 0.09 -1.66
C ALA A 56 -6.55 -0.14 -3.18
N ALA A 57 -5.78 0.64 -3.95
CA ALA A 57 -5.65 0.43 -5.40
C ALA A 57 -5.00 -0.92 -5.73
N SER A 58 -3.95 -1.31 -5.02
CA SER A 58 -3.22 -2.56 -5.24
C SER A 58 -3.94 -3.75 -4.62
N PHE A 59 -4.56 -3.58 -3.45
CA PHE A 59 -5.24 -4.68 -2.78
C PHE A 59 -6.62 -4.96 -3.36
N ILE A 60 -7.49 -3.94 -3.41
CA ILE A 60 -8.90 -4.10 -3.81
C ILE A 60 -9.04 -3.99 -5.32
N SER A 61 -8.51 -2.93 -5.92
CA SER A 61 -8.72 -2.71 -7.36
C SER A 61 -7.99 -3.73 -8.22
N MET A 62 -6.76 -4.13 -7.87
CA MET A 62 -6.04 -5.16 -8.64
C MET A 62 -6.75 -6.51 -8.57
N ALA A 63 -7.19 -6.93 -7.38
CA ALA A 63 -7.98 -8.15 -7.22
C ALA A 63 -9.25 -8.10 -8.08
N GLY A 64 -9.93 -6.95 -8.09
CA GLY A 64 -11.10 -6.73 -8.95
C GLY A 64 -10.78 -6.84 -10.44
N ILE A 65 -9.76 -6.13 -10.92
CA ILE A 65 -9.38 -6.15 -12.35
C ILE A 65 -8.96 -7.57 -12.76
N ILE A 66 -8.15 -8.28 -11.98
CA ILE A 66 -7.75 -9.67 -12.30
C ILE A 66 -8.98 -10.59 -12.31
N ALA A 67 -9.92 -10.42 -11.38
CA ALA A 67 -11.13 -11.23 -11.36
C ALA A 67 -12.03 -11.03 -12.60
N TYR A 68 -11.99 -9.86 -13.25
CA TYR A 68 -12.78 -9.56 -14.44
C TYR A 68 -12.04 -9.73 -15.77
N ALA A 69 -10.74 -9.40 -15.80
CA ALA A 69 -9.92 -9.37 -17.01
C ALA A 69 -8.90 -10.52 -17.07
N GLY A 70 -8.89 -11.42 -16.08
CA GLY A 70 -8.06 -12.60 -16.04
C GLY A 70 -6.59 -12.31 -15.75
N TYR A 71 -5.75 -13.31 -16.05
CA TYR A 71 -4.31 -13.29 -15.79
C TYR A 71 -3.58 -12.18 -16.56
N ASP A 72 -4.05 -11.80 -17.75
CA ASP A 72 -3.46 -10.73 -18.57
C ASP A 72 -3.38 -9.39 -17.84
N ALA A 73 -4.30 -9.12 -16.91
CA ALA A 73 -4.24 -7.92 -16.09
C ALA A 73 -3.04 -7.86 -15.14
N SER A 74 -2.33 -8.97 -14.91
CA SER A 74 -1.11 -9.01 -14.09
C SER A 74 0.02 -8.15 -14.66
N VAL A 75 -0.01 -7.80 -15.95
CA VAL A 75 0.96 -6.87 -16.56
C VAL A 75 0.93 -5.49 -15.92
N TYR A 76 -0.23 -5.05 -15.38
CA TYR A 76 -0.32 -3.79 -14.64
C TYR A 76 0.56 -3.81 -13.39
N LEU A 77 0.60 -4.96 -12.68
CA LEU A 77 1.43 -5.15 -11.50
C LEU A 77 2.92 -5.02 -11.85
N MET A 78 3.34 -5.67 -12.94
CA MET A 78 4.72 -5.63 -13.41
C MET A 78 5.13 -4.25 -13.91
N GLY A 79 4.29 -3.61 -14.72
CA GLY A 79 4.56 -2.29 -15.30
C GLY A 79 4.67 -1.19 -14.24
N TRP A 80 3.72 -1.14 -13.31
CA TRP A 80 3.78 -0.21 -12.18
C TRP A 80 4.98 -0.50 -11.29
N THR A 81 5.18 -1.73 -10.82
CA THR A 81 6.30 -2.07 -9.92
C THR A 81 7.64 -1.73 -10.57
N GLY A 82 7.81 -2.08 -11.86
CA GLY A 82 8.98 -1.71 -12.64
C GLY A 82 9.18 -0.20 -12.71
N GLY A 83 8.12 0.56 -13.01
CA GLY A 83 8.16 2.03 -13.00
C GLY A 83 8.54 2.61 -11.63
N TYR A 84 8.07 2.01 -10.55
CA TYR A 84 8.41 2.40 -9.18
C TYR A 84 9.90 2.18 -8.89
N VAL A 85 10.45 1.02 -9.28
CA VAL A 85 11.88 0.71 -9.14
C VAL A 85 12.73 1.69 -9.96
N LEU A 86 12.34 1.98 -11.20
CA LEU A 86 13.04 2.95 -12.04
C LEU A 86 13.02 4.35 -11.41
N LEU A 87 11.89 4.81 -10.90
CA LEU A 87 11.80 6.09 -10.19
C LEU A 87 12.70 6.11 -8.94
N ALA A 88 12.66 5.05 -8.14
CA ALA A 88 13.46 4.94 -6.92
C ALA A 88 14.97 4.91 -7.21
N MET A 89 15.39 4.27 -8.31
CA MET A 89 16.81 4.14 -8.66
C MET A 89 17.33 5.35 -9.45
N LEU A 90 16.52 5.93 -10.33
CA LEU A 90 16.96 6.94 -11.30
C LEU A 90 16.60 8.37 -10.90
N LEU A 91 15.55 8.59 -10.11
CA LEU A 91 15.09 9.94 -9.77
C LEU A 91 15.34 10.28 -8.30
N ALA A 92 15.01 9.36 -7.38
CA ALA A 92 15.13 9.61 -5.94
C ALA A 92 16.55 10.03 -5.49
N PRO A 93 17.66 9.47 -6.02
CA PRO A 93 19.01 9.90 -5.63
C PRO A 93 19.31 11.36 -6.00
N TYR A 94 18.79 11.84 -7.14
CA TYR A 94 18.98 13.22 -7.57
C TYR A 94 18.16 14.18 -6.72
N LEU A 95 16.90 13.85 -6.44
CA LEU A 95 16.05 14.65 -5.55
C LEU A 95 16.66 14.75 -4.14
N ARG A 96 17.20 13.64 -3.63
CA ARG A 96 17.89 13.61 -2.33
C ARG A 96 19.12 14.51 -2.30
N LYS A 97 19.94 14.49 -3.36
CA LYS A 97 21.12 15.38 -3.48
C LYS A 97 20.72 16.86 -3.57
N PHE A 98 19.55 17.16 -4.14
CA PHE A 98 19.05 18.54 -4.26
C PHE A 98 18.55 19.13 -2.93
N GLY A 99 18.21 18.28 -1.95
CA GLY A 99 17.94 18.70 -0.57
C GLY A 99 16.66 19.51 -0.36
N LYS A 100 15.74 19.52 -1.33
CA LYS A 100 14.44 20.19 -1.22
C LYS A 100 13.38 19.27 -0.62
N PHE A 101 12.40 19.87 0.04
CA PHE A 101 11.29 19.15 0.67
C PHE A 101 10.21 18.72 -0.32
N THR A 102 10.09 19.39 -1.47
CA THR A 102 9.01 19.14 -2.44
C THR A 102 9.52 19.06 -3.89
N VAL A 103 8.83 18.28 -4.72
CA VAL A 103 9.11 18.18 -6.17
C VAL A 103 8.86 19.51 -6.90
N PRO A 104 7.81 20.31 -6.60
CA PRO A 104 7.65 21.62 -7.20
C PRO A 104 8.80 22.59 -6.91
N ASP A 105 9.35 22.59 -5.70
CA ASP A 105 10.53 23.41 -5.38
C ASP A 105 11.75 22.98 -6.18
N PHE A 106 11.95 21.67 -6.34
CA PHE A 106 13.00 21.14 -7.22
C PHE A 106 12.84 21.66 -8.65
N ILE A 107 11.64 21.60 -9.22
CA ILE A 107 11.37 22.08 -10.59
C ILE A 107 11.61 23.60 -10.69
N GLY A 108 11.08 24.37 -9.73
CA GLY A 108 11.23 25.82 -9.72
C GLY A 108 12.68 26.26 -9.70
N ASP A 109 13.51 25.62 -8.89
CA ASP A 109 14.93 25.95 -8.75
C ASP A 109 15.76 25.39 -9.91
N ARG A 110 15.45 24.18 -10.38
CA ARG A 110 16.16 23.55 -11.51
C ARG A 110 16.05 24.35 -12.80
N TYR A 111 14.93 25.04 -13.00
CA TYR A 111 14.63 25.85 -14.18
C TYR A 111 14.61 27.36 -13.90
N TYR A 112 14.94 27.79 -12.68
CA TYR A 112 14.92 29.20 -12.26
C TYR A 112 13.59 29.91 -12.59
N SER A 113 12.46 29.22 -12.42
CA SER A 113 11.14 29.70 -12.88
C SER A 113 10.04 29.48 -11.86
N ASN A 114 9.47 30.57 -11.37
CA ASN A 114 8.28 30.55 -10.50
C ASN A 114 7.03 30.07 -11.25
N VAL A 115 6.97 30.26 -12.57
CA VAL A 115 5.89 29.71 -13.41
C VAL A 115 5.96 28.19 -13.43
N ALA A 116 7.15 27.62 -13.67
CA ALA A 116 7.36 26.17 -13.65
C ALA A 116 7.04 25.58 -12.26
N ARG A 117 7.43 26.25 -11.17
CA ARG A 117 7.06 25.88 -9.81
C ARG A 117 5.53 25.82 -9.63
N THR A 118 4.82 26.86 -10.08
CA THR A 118 3.37 26.97 -9.94
C THR A 118 2.65 25.86 -10.73
N VAL A 119 3.08 25.60 -11.96
CA VAL A 119 2.55 24.49 -12.77
C VAL A 119 2.78 23.15 -12.05
N ALA A 120 3.98 22.93 -11.51
CA ALA A 120 4.28 21.71 -10.76
C ALA A 120 3.42 21.56 -9.49
N VAL A 121 3.13 22.65 -8.77
CA VAL A 121 2.20 22.64 -7.63
C VAL A 121 0.81 22.21 -8.07
N ILE A 122 0.27 22.79 -9.16
CA ILE A 122 -1.05 22.43 -9.69
C ILE A 122 -1.09 20.94 -10.06
N CYS A 123 -0.06 20.45 -10.75
CA CYS A 123 0.05 19.04 -11.13
C CYS A 123 0.08 18.12 -9.90
N VAL A 124 0.89 18.44 -8.89
CA VAL A 124 0.99 17.65 -7.66
C VAL A 124 -0.36 17.61 -6.93
N ILE A 125 -1.03 18.77 -6.78
CA ILE A 125 -2.35 18.85 -6.16
C ILE A 125 -3.35 17.97 -6.92
N PHE A 126 -3.43 18.10 -8.25
CA PHE A 126 -4.35 17.34 -9.07
C PHE A 126 -4.14 15.82 -8.94
N VAL A 127 -2.89 15.37 -9.04
CA VAL A 127 -2.53 13.94 -8.90
C VAL A 127 -2.83 13.45 -7.48
N SER A 128 -2.46 14.20 -6.45
CA SER A 128 -2.71 13.83 -5.05
C SER A 128 -4.20 13.74 -4.74
N PHE A 129 -5.03 14.69 -5.19
CA PHE A 129 -6.48 14.63 -4.98
C PHE A 129 -7.11 13.43 -5.69
N THR A 130 -6.71 13.17 -6.93
CA THR A 130 -7.21 12.02 -7.69
C THR A 130 -6.89 10.71 -6.97
N TYR A 131 -5.65 10.58 -6.47
CA TYR A 131 -5.24 9.41 -5.72
C TYR A 131 -6.00 9.25 -4.40
N VAL A 132 -6.05 10.31 -3.59
CA VAL A 132 -6.72 10.30 -2.28
C VAL A 132 -8.21 9.98 -2.45
N ALA A 133 -8.88 10.51 -3.46
CA ALA A 133 -10.29 10.22 -3.73
C ALA A 133 -10.55 8.72 -3.92
N GLY A 134 -9.72 8.05 -4.71
CA GLY A 134 -9.80 6.60 -4.90
C GLY A 134 -9.55 5.81 -3.61
N GLN A 135 -8.52 6.22 -2.85
CA GLN A 135 -8.20 5.58 -1.56
C GLN A 135 -9.34 5.74 -0.54
N MET A 136 -9.93 6.93 -0.45
CA MET A 136 -11.05 7.18 0.45
C MET A 136 -12.27 6.34 0.10
N ARG A 137 -12.55 6.11 -1.18
CA ARG A 137 -13.61 5.18 -1.59
C ARG A 137 -13.31 3.75 -1.12
N GLY A 138 -12.07 3.30 -1.24
CA GLY A 138 -11.62 2.01 -0.70
C GLY A 138 -11.85 1.89 0.80
N VAL A 139 -11.41 2.89 1.58
CA VAL A 139 -11.65 2.98 3.03
C VAL A 139 -13.15 2.92 3.35
N GLY A 140 -13.97 3.69 2.63
CA GLY A 140 -15.42 3.72 2.84
C GLY A 140 -16.10 2.37 2.60
N ILE A 141 -15.72 1.64 1.55
CA ILE A 141 -16.24 0.30 1.27
C ILE A 141 -15.90 -0.66 2.41
N VAL A 142 -14.66 -0.63 2.88
CA VAL A 142 -14.19 -1.48 3.98
C VAL A 142 -14.95 -1.15 5.28
N PHE A 143 -15.05 0.12 5.64
CA PHE A 143 -15.74 0.57 6.85
C PHE A 143 -17.24 0.30 6.81
N ALA A 144 -17.90 0.51 5.67
CA ALA A 144 -19.31 0.20 5.49
C ALA A 144 -19.63 -1.27 5.74
N ARG A 145 -18.74 -2.18 5.31
CA ARG A 145 -18.91 -3.61 5.54
C ARG A 145 -18.73 -4.01 6.99
N PHE A 146 -17.82 -3.37 7.72
CA PHE A 146 -17.54 -3.74 9.11
C PHE A 146 -18.44 -3.05 10.14
N LEU A 147 -18.72 -1.76 9.94
CA LEU A 147 -19.58 -0.99 10.83
C LEU A 147 -21.06 -1.08 10.46
N GLU A 148 -21.38 -1.76 9.35
CA GLU A 148 -22.74 -1.91 8.81
C GLU A 148 -23.44 -0.56 8.56
N VAL A 149 -22.66 0.42 8.08
CA VAL A 149 -23.10 1.77 7.76
C VAL A 149 -23.07 2.02 6.26
N ASP A 150 -23.69 3.12 5.80
CA ASP A 150 -23.54 3.56 4.42
C ASP A 150 -22.07 3.87 4.06
N VAL A 151 -21.70 3.67 2.80
CA VAL A 151 -20.34 3.91 2.30
C VAL A 151 -19.89 5.34 2.57
N ASN A 152 -20.75 6.34 2.42
CA ASN A 152 -20.37 7.73 2.65
C ASN A 152 -20.08 7.99 4.14
N ILE A 153 -20.83 7.36 5.04
CA ILE A 153 -20.56 7.42 6.49
C ILE A 153 -19.22 6.73 6.78
N GLY A 154 -18.97 5.57 6.17
CA GLY A 154 -17.69 4.86 6.26
C GLY A 154 -16.51 5.72 5.81
N VAL A 155 -16.65 6.47 4.71
CA VAL A 155 -15.62 7.41 4.23
C VAL A 155 -15.35 8.50 5.28
N ILE A 156 -16.40 9.12 5.84
CA ILE A 156 -16.26 10.20 6.82
C ILE A 156 -15.53 9.70 8.08
N ILE A 157 -15.92 8.54 8.59
CA ILE A 157 -15.29 7.93 9.77
C ILE A 157 -13.80 7.64 9.48
N GLY A 158 -13.51 6.97 8.37
CA GLY A 158 -12.15 6.64 7.99
C GLY A 158 -11.27 7.88 7.79
N MET A 159 -11.80 8.91 7.12
CA MET A 159 -11.11 10.18 6.91
C MET A 159 -10.80 10.87 8.24
N ALA A 160 -11.73 10.90 9.19
CA ALA A 160 -11.51 11.49 10.50
C ALA A 160 -10.37 10.79 11.25
N ILE A 161 -10.39 9.45 11.29
CA ILE A 161 -9.35 8.65 11.97
C ILE A 161 -7.98 8.90 11.34
N VAL A 162 -7.89 8.81 10.01
CA VAL A 162 -6.65 9.03 9.26
C VAL A 162 -6.12 10.45 9.47
N PHE A 163 -7.00 11.44 9.41
CA PHE A 163 -6.64 12.84 9.66
C PHE A 163 -6.04 13.03 11.06
N PHE A 164 -6.66 12.46 12.10
CA PHE A 164 -6.18 12.60 13.47
C PHE A 164 -4.77 12.06 13.65
N TYR A 165 -4.49 10.80 13.29
CA TYR A 165 -3.15 10.25 13.53
C TYR A 165 -2.09 10.81 12.58
N ALA A 166 -2.45 11.20 11.35
CA ALA A 166 -1.52 11.79 10.40
C ALA A 166 -1.05 13.19 10.83
N VAL A 167 -1.98 14.03 11.30
CA VAL A 167 -1.67 15.38 11.78
C VAL A 167 -0.89 15.33 13.10
N LEU A 168 -1.19 14.37 13.98
CA LEU A 168 -0.49 14.26 15.27
C LEU A 168 0.94 13.71 15.14
N GLY A 169 1.17 12.72 14.27
CA GLY A 169 2.45 12.00 14.19
C GLY A 169 3.53 12.66 13.33
N GLY A 170 3.15 13.46 12.31
CA GLY A 170 4.10 13.93 11.29
C GLY A 170 4.78 12.77 10.53
N MET A 171 5.81 13.07 9.73
CA MET A 171 6.49 12.08 8.88
C MET A 171 7.06 10.91 9.70
N LYS A 172 7.63 11.17 10.88
CA LYS A 172 8.15 10.11 11.75
C LYS A 172 7.04 9.14 12.17
N GLY A 173 5.91 9.67 12.63
CA GLY A 173 4.76 8.84 13.01
C GLY A 173 4.18 8.10 11.84
N ILE A 174 3.99 8.77 10.70
CA ILE A 174 3.52 8.14 9.46
C ILE A 174 4.43 6.97 9.09
N THR A 175 5.75 7.16 9.04
CA THR A 175 6.68 6.08 8.71
C THR A 175 6.56 4.89 9.64
N TYR A 176 6.58 5.07 10.96
CA TYR A 176 6.47 3.94 11.88
C TYR A 176 5.08 3.27 11.85
N THR A 177 4.00 4.03 11.64
CA THR A 177 2.67 3.44 11.41
C THR A 177 2.65 2.60 10.13
N GLN A 178 3.28 3.08 9.06
CA GLN A 178 3.40 2.34 7.81
C GLN A 178 4.28 1.08 7.95
N VAL A 179 5.33 1.09 8.79
CA VAL A 179 6.08 -0.14 9.10
C VAL A 179 5.19 -1.17 9.81
N ALA A 180 4.35 -0.75 10.75
CA ALA A 180 3.41 -1.65 11.40
C ALA A 180 2.37 -2.19 10.39
N GLN A 181 1.84 -1.34 9.52
CA GLN A 181 0.92 -1.72 8.44
C GLN A 181 1.58 -2.69 7.45
N TYR A 182 2.85 -2.47 7.09
CA TYR A 182 3.63 -3.35 6.23
C TYR A 182 3.64 -4.77 6.77
N CYS A 183 3.94 -4.96 8.06
CA CYS A 183 3.94 -6.28 8.67
C CYS A 183 2.58 -6.96 8.52
N VAL A 184 1.49 -6.26 8.86
CA VAL A 184 0.12 -6.78 8.73
C VAL A 184 -0.20 -7.17 7.28
N LEU A 185 0.13 -6.31 6.32
CA LEU A 185 -0.14 -6.54 4.90
C LEU A 185 0.65 -7.73 4.35
N ILE A 186 1.93 -7.86 4.71
CA ILE A 186 2.75 -8.99 4.27
C ILE A 186 2.18 -10.32 4.80
N PHE A 187 1.75 -10.38 6.06
CA PHE A 187 1.04 -11.56 6.57
C PHE A 187 -0.27 -11.81 5.82
N ALA A 188 -1.06 -10.77 5.57
CA ALA A 188 -2.33 -10.86 4.86
C ALA A 188 -2.19 -11.34 3.41
N PHE A 189 -1.07 -11.04 2.73
CA PHE A 189 -0.77 -11.53 1.39
C PHE A 189 -0.14 -12.93 1.39
N LEU A 190 0.88 -13.16 2.22
CA LEU A 190 1.67 -14.39 2.17
C LEU A 190 0.90 -15.59 2.71
N VAL A 191 0.10 -15.44 3.77
CA VAL A 191 -0.62 -16.57 4.35
C VAL A 191 -1.57 -17.19 3.31
N PRO A 192 -2.53 -16.46 2.70
CA PRO A 192 -3.37 -17.04 1.66
C PRO A 192 -2.57 -17.59 0.47
N ALA A 193 -1.53 -16.87 0.02
CA ALA A 193 -0.72 -17.32 -1.13
C ALA A 193 -0.01 -18.66 -0.86
N VAL A 194 0.58 -18.84 0.32
CA VAL A 194 1.26 -20.09 0.73
C VAL A 194 0.26 -21.23 0.85
N PHE A 195 -0.89 -21.00 1.50
CA PHE A 195 -1.92 -22.04 1.63
C PHE A 195 -2.49 -22.45 0.27
N LEU A 196 -2.76 -21.49 -0.62
CA LEU A 196 -3.19 -21.78 -1.99
C LEU A 196 -2.14 -22.57 -2.75
N SER A 197 -0.85 -22.19 -2.65
CA SER A 197 0.25 -22.92 -3.28
C SER A 197 0.32 -24.36 -2.80
N ILE A 198 0.20 -24.61 -1.49
CA ILE A 198 0.22 -25.96 -0.92
C ILE A 198 -0.99 -26.77 -1.41
N MET A 199 -2.19 -26.20 -1.38
CA MET A 199 -3.39 -26.93 -1.82
C MET A 199 -3.39 -27.22 -3.31
N MET A 200 -2.88 -26.30 -4.13
CA MET A 200 -2.92 -26.43 -5.58
C MET A 200 -1.73 -27.18 -6.16
N THR A 201 -0.57 -27.17 -5.52
CA THR A 201 0.67 -27.72 -6.11
C THR A 201 1.50 -28.55 -5.13
N GLY A 202 1.20 -28.50 -3.82
CA GLY A 202 2.01 -29.13 -2.78
C GLY A 202 3.26 -28.33 -2.40
N HIS A 203 3.55 -27.22 -3.09
CA HIS A 203 4.71 -26.37 -2.81
C HIS A 203 4.40 -25.34 -1.73
N VAL A 204 5.32 -25.19 -0.76
CA VAL A 204 5.21 -24.17 0.31
C VAL A 204 5.47 -22.75 -0.23
N LEU A 205 6.44 -22.60 -1.13
CA LEU A 205 6.76 -21.31 -1.73
C LEU A 205 5.94 -21.10 -3.01
N PRO A 206 5.04 -20.09 -3.08
CA PRO A 206 4.21 -19.83 -4.26
C PRO A 206 5.02 -19.65 -5.54
N GLN A 207 6.21 -19.07 -5.44
CA GLN A 207 7.12 -18.86 -6.56
C GLN A 207 7.52 -20.18 -7.23
N THR A 208 7.68 -21.25 -6.44
CA THR A 208 8.02 -22.58 -6.96
C THR A 208 6.80 -23.34 -7.49
N GLY A 209 5.60 -23.01 -7.01
CA GLY A 209 4.35 -23.61 -7.49
C GLY A 209 4.00 -23.21 -8.92
N PHE A 210 4.45 -22.05 -9.41
CA PHE A 210 4.19 -21.62 -10.79
C PHE A 210 4.74 -22.58 -11.84
N GLY A 211 5.86 -23.26 -11.57
CA GLY A 211 6.42 -24.28 -12.48
C GLY A 211 5.93 -25.70 -12.23
N ALA A 212 5.05 -25.89 -11.25
CA ALA A 212 4.57 -27.20 -10.81
C ALA A 212 3.25 -27.59 -11.48
N THR A 213 2.92 -28.86 -11.37
CA THR A 213 1.65 -29.43 -11.79
C THR A 213 0.57 -29.23 -10.73
N VAL A 214 -0.68 -29.14 -11.16
CA VAL A 214 -1.83 -28.94 -10.27
C VAL A 214 -2.21 -30.26 -9.60
N LEU A 215 -2.55 -30.20 -8.31
CA LEU A 215 -3.11 -31.31 -7.55
C LEU A 215 -4.64 -31.35 -7.68
N ASP A 216 -5.20 -32.55 -7.78
CA ASP A 216 -6.64 -32.76 -7.69
C ASP A 216 -7.14 -32.63 -6.23
N ALA A 217 -8.46 -32.72 -6.03
CA ALA A 217 -9.05 -32.62 -4.69
C ALA A 217 -8.65 -33.77 -3.73
N SER A 218 -8.09 -34.85 -4.27
CA SER A 218 -7.56 -36.00 -3.52
C SER A 218 -6.05 -35.90 -3.29
N GLY A 219 -5.39 -34.84 -3.79
CA GLY A 219 -3.95 -34.61 -3.66
C GLY A 219 -3.10 -35.33 -4.71
N ASN A 220 -3.69 -35.89 -5.78
CA ASN A 220 -2.92 -36.51 -6.86
C ASN A 220 -2.49 -35.49 -7.90
N ASP A 221 -1.31 -35.69 -8.46
CA ASP A 221 -0.81 -34.90 -9.57
C ASP A 221 -1.67 -35.11 -10.83
N THR A 222 -2.20 -34.02 -11.39
CA THR A 222 -3.02 -34.03 -12.61
C THR A 222 -2.21 -34.08 -13.90
N GLY A 223 -0.90 -33.85 -13.83
CA GLY A 223 -0.01 -33.71 -14.99
C GLY A 223 -0.15 -32.39 -15.75
N VAL A 224 -1.09 -31.52 -15.36
CA VAL A 224 -1.32 -30.21 -15.98
C VAL A 224 -0.55 -29.15 -15.21
N TYR A 225 0.25 -28.33 -15.91
CA TYR A 225 0.99 -27.25 -15.29
C TYR A 225 0.06 -26.14 -14.78
N LEU A 226 0.40 -25.53 -13.64
CA LEU A 226 -0.40 -24.45 -13.05
C LEU A 226 -0.61 -23.29 -14.04
N LEU A 227 0.44 -22.88 -14.76
CA LEU A 227 0.34 -21.80 -15.75
C LEU A 227 -0.60 -22.14 -16.91
N GLU A 228 -0.54 -23.38 -17.42
CA GLU A 228 -1.45 -23.84 -18.47
C GLU A 228 -2.90 -23.84 -17.98
N ARG A 229 -3.13 -24.19 -16.70
CA ARG A 229 -4.47 -24.14 -16.10
C ARG A 229 -4.97 -22.70 -15.94
N LEU A 230 -4.09 -21.75 -15.66
CA LEU A 230 -4.44 -20.33 -15.53
C LEU A 230 -4.75 -19.68 -16.88
N ASP A 231 -4.09 -20.09 -17.97
CA ASP A 231 -4.36 -19.58 -19.32
C ASP A 231 -5.74 -20.01 -19.88
N GLN A 232 -6.38 -21.00 -19.24
CA GLN A 232 -7.70 -21.52 -19.63
C GLN A 232 -8.88 -20.78 -18.95
N VAL A 233 -8.61 -19.82 -18.08
CA VAL A 233 -9.60 -19.09 -17.24
C VAL A 233 -9.59 -17.60 -17.57
#